data_AF-E6XBF6-F1
#
_entry.id   AF-E6XBF6-F1
#
_cell.length_a   1.000
_cell.length_b   1.000
_cell.length_c   1.000
_cell.angle_alpha   90.00
_cell.angle_beta   90.00
_cell.angle_gamma   90.00
#
_symmetry.space_group_name_H-M   'P 1'
#
loop_
_entity.id
_entity.type
_entity.pdbx_description
1 polymer ?
#
loop_
_entity_poly.entity_id
_entity_poly.type
_entity_poly.pdbx_seq_one_letter_code
_entity_poly.pdbx_strand_id
1 'polypeptide(L)'
;MKVFIMVFVTFCFAFSYGQLERKVDSLEKALKDKKSLTGKVETLEMLYVVLRYNNPETSLRYSLQAYEIARTLEDKKKQLNAVYQSAISYRALNQLGAAVSYHKTAMKLSKELKEEVFYAKSLLELADIKRLDAKKKEALEMFNEAKVIFENNDEKELVSVCLGNIASVYLSNGQFKLSQQLYMQALNNIDSLHTDPLTKADIVARLGEIQYNTENYEASIPYYYQALEVYIAVGDNIWQSNMYLQIGTSLAALQDYDKALKYFFKSLEIAKNFGLISNEAMVYTNIGSTYREMKNLEASEAYLEESLHFHKKEGLAYNHIAVLLELGRLYMDLNNPEKALSFLDEAIDRSTPSMRLDYLMEGYKLRSAAYDILNSPQMALRDLKAHQIFKDSIFNHTKMQQIEELKTIYETENKQTLLALNKEEIENLQHKSKVDTLTKSLYAGGMLSGLSLSILLFFIFRQRLKKNKSNQRKLDELYKKEIKYKQKELASLTVHLAHKNTFTQDLMEDLKELKDNPEKFKLQFRRILLLLKKQNSDDKDWELFKAYFADVHNDFDNKLRAIYADITEKEIRLAAFLRMNLSTKEIAAIFNVLPDSILKSKYRLKKKLNLNKDMDLGSFLNSL
;
A
#
# COMPACT_ATOMS: atom_id res chain seq x y z
N MET A 1 6.10 59.48 -5.80
CA MET A 1 6.08 57.99 -5.81
C MET A 1 7.42 57.37 -5.43
N LYS A 2 8.57 57.84 -5.96
CA LYS A 2 9.91 57.31 -5.61
C LYS A 2 10.31 57.45 -4.12
N VAL A 3 9.96 58.57 -3.48
CA VAL A 3 10.25 58.79 -2.03
C VAL A 3 9.38 57.88 -1.13
N PHE A 4 8.17 57.53 -1.57
CA PHE A 4 7.26 56.69 -0.80
C PHE A 4 7.68 55.21 -0.81
N ILE A 5 8.27 54.73 -1.90
CA ILE A 5 8.79 53.35 -2.03
C ILE A 5 10.07 53.16 -1.21
N MET A 6 10.95 54.18 -1.17
CA MET A 6 12.20 54.11 -0.39
C MET A 6 11.95 54.13 1.14
N VAL A 7 10.94 54.86 1.60
CA VAL A 7 10.49 54.84 3.00
C VAL A 7 9.77 53.53 3.35
N PHE A 8 9.01 52.93 2.43
CA PHE A 8 8.32 51.66 2.68
C PHE A 8 9.28 50.46 2.74
N VAL A 9 10.32 50.44 1.89
CA VAL A 9 11.35 49.38 1.89
C VAL A 9 12.21 49.47 3.16
N THR A 10 12.64 50.66 3.57
CA THR A 10 13.37 50.84 4.85
C THR A 10 12.51 50.51 6.07
N PHE A 11 11.19 50.78 6.02
CA PHE A 11 10.27 50.40 7.10
C PHE A 11 10.05 48.88 7.19
N CYS A 12 9.97 48.17 6.06
CA CYS A 12 9.87 46.71 6.04
C CYS A 12 11.15 46.01 6.57
N PHE A 13 12.34 46.53 6.25
CA PHE A 13 13.60 46.01 6.79
C PHE A 13 13.76 46.31 8.30
N ALA A 14 13.45 47.52 8.75
CA ALA A 14 13.45 47.84 10.18
C ALA A 14 12.43 46.99 10.97
N PHE A 15 11.32 46.61 10.33
CA PHE A 15 10.30 45.75 10.93
C PHE A 15 10.72 44.28 10.98
N SER A 16 11.39 43.73 9.95
CA SER A 16 11.87 42.34 9.95
C SER A 16 13.10 42.15 10.86
N TYR A 17 14.06 43.08 10.83
CA TYR A 17 15.21 43.09 11.74
C TYR A 17 14.76 43.32 13.18
N GLY A 18 13.83 44.26 13.41
CA GLY A 18 13.25 44.52 14.72
C GLY A 18 12.41 43.34 15.25
N GLN A 19 11.76 42.55 14.39
CA GLN A 19 11.09 41.32 14.79
C GLN A 19 12.08 40.20 15.12
N LEU A 20 13.17 40.07 14.36
CA LEU A 20 14.24 39.11 14.61
C LEU A 20 14.92 39.38 15.95
N GLU A 21 15.35 40.62 16.19
CA GLU A 21 15.97 41.03 17.46
C GLU A 21 15.02 40.81 18.64
N ARG A 22 13.75 41.22 18.53
CA ARG A 22 12.74 40.94 19.56
C ARG A 22 12.57 39.46 19.86
N LYS A 23 12.64 38.61 18.83
CA LYS A 23 12.54 37.15 18.98
C LYS A 23 13.77 36.58 19.67
N VAL A 24 14.96 37.05 19.32
CA VAL A 24 16.22 36.68 19.97
C VAL A 24 16.19 37.12 21.44
N ASP A 25 15.87 38.38 21.74
CA ASP A 25 15.77 38.91 23.11
C ASP A 25 14.77 38.12 23.96
N SER A 26 13.60 37.80 23.39
CA SER A 26 12.58 37.00 24.08
C SER A 26 13.10 35.59 24.40
N LEU A 27 13.82 34.96 23.49
CA LEU A 27 14.39 33.62 23.69
C LEU A 27 15.57 33.65 24.68
N GLU A 28 16.41 34.68 24.64
CA GLU A 28 17.51 34.86 25.61
C GLU A 28 16.98 35.10 27.03
N LYS A 29 15.89 35.86 27.17
CA LYS A 29 15.20 35.99 28.46
C LYS A 29 14.61 34.66 28.92
N ALA A 30 13.92 33.94 28.04
CA ALA A 30 13.39 32.62 28.35
C ALA A 30 14.48 31.63 28.77
N LEU A 31 15.67 31.69 28.16
CA LEU A 31 16.82 30.87 28.51
C LEU A 31 17.31 31.13 29.95
N LYS A 32 17.32 32.40 30.39
CA LYS A 32 17.67 32.79 31.77
C LYS A 32 16.63 32.32 32.78
N ASP A 33 15.35 32.42 32.43
CA ASP A 33 14.23 32.09 33.32
C ASP A 33 13.95 30.57 33.41
N LYS A 34 14.44 29.78 32.44
CA LYS A 34 14.28 28.30 32.41
C LYS A 34 15.07 27.63 33.54
N LYS A 35 14.36 26.89 34.40
CA LYS A 35 14.97 26.07 35.47
C LYS A 35 15.44 24.68 35.00
N SER A 36 14.72 24.05 34.07
CA SER A 36 15.05 22.72 33.55
C SER A 36 16.19 22.79 32.52
N LEU A 37 17.21 21.95 32.69
CA LEU A 37 18.32 21.81 31.73
C LEU A 37 17.82 21.37 30.34
N THR A 38 16.86 20.45 30.26
CA THR A 38 16.25 20.02 28.99
C THR A 38 15.60 21.19 28.27
N GLY A 39 14.83 22.01 29.00
CA GLY A 39 14.19 23.19 28.44
C GLY A 39 15.19 24.30 28.06
N LYS A 40 16.37 24.35 28.70
CA LYS A 40 17.46 25.23 28.26
C LYS A 40 18.03 24.78 26.92
N VAL A 41 18.25 23.47 26.72
CA VAL A 41 18.73 22.94 25.43
C VAL A 41 17.75 23.29 24.30
N GLU A 42 16.46 23.04 24.49
CA GLU A 42 15.43 23.39 23.49
C GLU A 42 15.44 24.89 23.15
N THR A 43 15.64 25.74 24.16
CA THR A 43 15.70 27.19 23.95
C THR A 43 16.96 27.62 23.19
N LEU A 44 18.10 26.98 23.49
CA LEU A 44 19.36 27.18 22.77
C LEU A 44 19.27 26.72 21.31
N GLU A 45 18.60 25.61 21.04
CA GLU A 45 18.34 25.13 19.68
C GLU A 45 17.46 26.12 18.89
N MET A 46 16.43 26.69 19.52
CA MET A 46 15.62 27.74 18.90
C MET A 46 16.46 29.00 18.60
N LEU A 47 17.30 29.43 19.54
CA LEU A 47 18.23 30.56 19.34
C LEU A 47 19.20 30.29 18.18
N TYR A 48 19.74 29.07 18.09
CA TYR A 48 20.57 28.65 16.97
C TYR A 48 19.83 28.81 15.63
N VAL A 49 18.61 28.27 15.51
CA VAL A 49 17.86 28.29 14.24
C VAL A 49 17.61 29.72 13.77
N VAL A 50 17.32 30.63 14.70
CA VAL A 50 17.07 32.05 14.41
C VAL A 50 18.34 32.78 13.96
N LEU A 51 19.51 32.39 14.47
CA LEU A 51 20.77 33.11 14.26
C LEU A 51 21.69 32.50 13.20
N ARG A 52 21.52 31.22 12.82
CA ARG A 52 22.49 30.46 12.02
C ARG A 52 22.91 31.13 10.69
N TYR A 53 22.04 31.92 10.08
CA TYR A 53 22.32 32.61 8.82
C TYR A 53 22.83 34.05 9.00
N ASN A 54 22.49 34.71 10.10
CA ASN A 54 22.74 36.13 10.32
C ASN A 54 23.90 36.40 11.27
N ASN A 55 24.18 35.47 12.19
CA ASN A 55 25.25 35.58 13.19
C ASN A 55 25.80 34.19 13.54
N PRO A 56 26.61 33.59 12.64
CA PRO A 56 27.11 32.22 12.80
C PRO A 56 28.04 32.05 14.02
N GLU A 57 28.70 33.12 14.48
CA GLU A 57 29.52 33.10 15.70
C GLU A 57 28.65 32.92 16.95
N THR A 58 27.55 33.66 17.03
CA THR A 58 26.61 33.56 18.15
C THR A 58 25.82 32.25 18.10
N SER A 59 25.40 31.80 16.91
CA SER A 59 24.74 30.50 16.78
C SER A 59 25.66 29.35 17.20
N LEU A 60 26.96 29.41 16.85
CA LEU A 60 27.95 28.44 17.30
C LEU A 60 28.05 28.41 18.84
N ARG A 61 28.09 29.57 19.48
CA ARG A 61 28.13 29.65 20.94
C ARG A 61 26.92 28.95 21.56
N TYR A 62 25.73 29.16 21.03
CA TYR A 62 24.52 28.51 21.52
C TYR A 62 24.48 27.01 21.25
N SER A 63 24.92 26.54 20.08
CA SER A 63 24.98 25.11 19.79
C SER A 63 26.03 24.39 20.66
N LEU A 64 27.17 25.01 20.96
CA LEU A 64 28.17 24.46 21.89
C LEU A 64 27.64 24.42 23.32
N GLN A 65 26.93 25.45 23.79
CA GLN A 65 26.27 25.42 25.10
C GLN A 65 25.20 24.32 25.17
N ALA A 66 24.40 24.16 24.12
CA ALA A 66 23.40 23.09 24.03
C ALA A 66 24.06 21.72 24.10
N TYR A 67 25.19 21.54 23.42
CA TYR A 67 25.96 20.29 23.44
C TYR A 67 26.48 19.97 24.84
N GLU A 68 27.06 20.94 25.54
CA GLU A 68 27.57 20.72 26.90
C GLU A 68 26.45 20.36 27.89
N ILE A 69 25.31 21.04 27.83
CA ILE A 69 24.17 20.70 28.68
C ILE A 69 23.63 19.30 28.31
N ALA A 70 23.48 18.98 27.03
CA ALA A 70 23.04 17.67 26.59
C ALA A 70 24.01 16.54 27.00
N ARG A 71 25.32 16.84 27.08
CA ARG A 71 26.34 15.95 27.62
C ARG A 71 26.15 15.69 29.11
N THR A 72 25.89 16.74 29.90
CA THR A 72 25.58 16.58 31.34
C THR A 72 24.29 15.81 31.62
N LEU A 73 23.32 15.89 30.70
CA LEU A 73 22.07 15.15 30.78
C LEU A 73 22.17 13.70 30.28
N GLU A 74 23.33 13.31 29.71
CA GLU A 74 23.53 12.05 29.01
C GLU A 74 22.51 11.81 27.87
N ASP A 75 21.88 12.87 27.36
CA ASP A 75 20.91 12.81 26.27
C ASP A 75 21.63 12.81 24.92
N LYS A 76 21.96 11.60 24.45
CA LYS A 76 22.68 11.40 23.18
C LYS A 76 21.97 12.01 21.97
N LYS A 77 20.63 12.08 21.95
CA LYS A 77 19.88 12.64 20.82
C LYS A 77 20.04 14.16 20.75
N LYS A 78 19.95 14.84 21.90
CA LYS A 78 20.25 16.28 21.98
C LYS A 78 21.73 16.57 21.72
N GLN A 79 22.63 15.70 22.17
CA GLN A 79 24.06 15.81 21.82
C GLN A 79 24.26 15.75 20.31
N LEU A 80 23.64 14.77 19.62
CA LEU A 80 23.73 14.65 18.16
C LEU A 80 23.26 15.92 17.45
N ASN A 81 22.08 16.45 17.82
CA ASN A 81 21.55 17.68 17.20
C ASN A 81 22.51 18.87 17.41
N ALA A 82 22.96 19.09 18.65
CA ALA A 82 23.85 20.19 18.99
C ALA A 82 25.24 20.10 18.33
N VAL A 83 25.81 18.89 18.22
CA VAL A 83 27.07 18.65 17.48
C VAL A 83 26.90 18.95 16.01
N TYR A 84 25.81 18.47 15.39
CA TYR A 84 25.53 18.72 13.98
C TYR A 84 25.37 20.22 13.71
N GLN A 85 24.61 20.95 14.54
CA GLN A 85 24.45 22.40 14.44
C GLN A 85 25.77 23.17 14.62
N SER A 86 26.62 22.71 15.54
CA SER A 86 27.96 23.29 15.74
C SER A 86 28.83 23.09 14.50
N ALA A 87 28.76 21.92 13.86
CA ALA A 87 29.48 21.63 12.62
C ALA A 87 29.08 22.61 11.48
N ILE A 88 27.77 22.84 11.32
CA ILE A 88 27.24 23.80 10.34
C ILE A 88 27.73 25.23 10.64
N SER A 89 27.74 25.66 11.91
CA SER A 89 28.25 27.00 12.25
C SER A 89 29.75 27.14 12.03
N TYR A 90 30.55 26.12 12.38
CA TYR A 90 31.99 26.11 12.06
C TYR A 90 32.23 26.22 10.56
N ARG A 91 31.40 25.55 9.75
CA ARG A 91 31.45 25.66 8.30
C ARG A 91 31.12 27.08 7.83
N ALA A 92 30.07 27.70 8.36
CA ALA A 92 29.70 29.08 8.04
C ALA A 92 30.79 30.10 8.42
N LEU A 93 31.57 29.82 9.47
CA LEU A 93 32.74 30.60 9.88
C LEU A 93 34.04 30.24 9.12
N ASN A 94 33.94 29.40 8.08
CA ASN A 94 35.07 28.90 7.29
C ASN A 94 36.13 28.14 8.11
N GLN A 95 35.77 27.58 9.27
CA GLN A 95 36.63 26.76 10.12
C GLN A 95 36.48 25.28 9.74
N LEU A 96 36.92 24.93 8.52
CA LEU A 96 36.65 23.63 7.90
C LEU A 96 37.17 22.43 8.70
N GLY A 97 38.35 22.55 9.34
CA GLY A 97 38.90 21.47 10.17
C GLY A 97 38.00 21.11 11.37
N ALA A 98 37.45 22.13 12.04
CA ALA A 98 36.50 21.94 13.13
C ALA A 98 35.16 21.40 12.60
N ALA A 99 34.64 21.94 11.49
CA ALA A 99 33.42 21.43 10.86
C ALA A 99 33.52 19.93 10.54
N VAL A 100 34.63 19.49 9.94
CA VAL A 100 34.89 18.08 9.64
C VAL A 100 34.93 17.22 10.91
N SER A 101 35.59 17.69 11.97
CA SER A 101 35.67 16.98 13.24
C SER A 101 34.30 16.80 13.90
N TYR A 102 33.48 17.85 13.91
CA TYR A 102 32.13 17.80 14.47
C TYR A 102 31.19 16.95 13.61
N HIS A 103 31.24 17.02 12.28
CA HIS A 103 30.46 16.11 11.43
C HIS A 103 30.84 14.64 11.63
N LYS A 104 32.13 14.32 11.80
CA LYS A 104 32.55 12.94 12.15
C LYS A 104 32.00 12.48 13.50
N THR A 105 31.96 13.38 14.48
CA THR A 105 31.35 13.11 15.79
C THR A 105 29.84 12.87 15.64
N ALA A 106 29.14 13.70 14.86
CA ALA A 106 27.72 13.53 14.55
C ALA A 106 27.47 12.20 13.83
N MET A 107 28.29 11.81 12.86
CA MET A 107 28.17 10.50 12.19
C MET A 107 28.32 9.33 13.16
N LYS A 108 29.28 9.40 14.11
CA LYS A 108 29.46 8.37 15.12
C LYS A 108 28.24 8.25 16.02
N LEU A 109 27.74 9.36 16.56
CA LEU A 109 26.53 9.40 17.37
C LEU A 109 25.30 8.90 16.60
N SER A 110 25.18 9.27 15.32
CA SER A 110 24.10 8.81 14.43
C SER A 110 24.10 7.29 14.29
N LYS A 111 25.28 6.67 14.12
CA LYS A 111 25.42 5.19 14.06
C LYS A 111 25.04 4.54 15.39
N GLU A 112 25.48 5.10 16.52
CA GLU A 112 25.11 4.58 17.85
C GLU A 112 23.60 4.65 18.11
N LEU A 113 22.95 5.72 17.64
CA LEU A 113 21.52 5.96 17.80
C LEU A 113 20.65 5.33 16.70
N LYS A 114 21.26 4.79 15.65
CA LYS A 114 20.59 4.33 14.42
C LYS A 114 19.75 5.42 13.73
N GLU A 115 20.25 6.66 13.78
CA GLU A 115 19.63 7.83 13.14
C GLU A 115 20.22 8.01 11.72
N GLU A 116 19.72 7.24 10.75
CA GLU A 116 20.26 7.18 9.39
C GLU A 116 20.23 8.53 8.65
N VAL A 117 19.17 9.31 8.84
CA VAL A 117 19.03 10.64 8.22
C VAL A 117 20.10 11.61 8.72
N PHE A 118 20.44 11.60 10.01
CA PHE A 118 21.52 12.44 10.55
C PHE A 118 22.91 12.00 10.07
N TYR A 119 23.10 10.69 9.90
CA TYR A 119 24.31 10.15 9.28
C TYR A 119 24.44 10.68 7.84
N ALA A 120 23.39 10.56 7.03
CA ALA A 120 23.37 11.04 5.65
C ALA A 120 23.52 12.57 5.55
N LYS A 121 22.92 13.35 6.45
CA LYS A 121 23.14 14.81 6.53
C LYS A 121 24.60 15.16 6.79
N SER A 122 25.26 14.46 7.71
CA SER A 122 26.69 14.69 7.97
C SER A 122 27.56 14.23 6.81
N LEU A 123 27.16 13.16 6.11
CA LEU A 123 27.85 12.67 4.92
C LEU A 123 27.77 13.68 3.76
N LEU A 124 26.59 14.26 3.52
CA LEU A 124 26.33 15.32 2.55
C LEU A 124 27.23 16.53 2.78
N GLU A 125 27.31 17.01 4.03
CA GLU A 125 28.14 18.17 4.41
C GLU A 125 29.64 17.90 4.21
N LEU A 126 30.11 16.72 4.63
CA LEU A 126 31.51 16.32 4.43
C LEU A 126 31.86 16.14 2.95
N ALA A 127 30.93 15.63 2.15
CA ALA A 127 31.10 15.48 0.71
C ALA A 127 31.27 16.85 0.04
N ASP A 128 30.50 17.85 0.46
CA ASP A 128 30.61 19.20 -0.08
C ASP A 128 31.93 19.88 0.32
N ILE A 129 32.42 19.67 1.55
CA ILE A 129 33.78 20.11 1.94
C ILE A 129 34.85 19.42 1.06
N LYS A 130 34.73 18.11 0.82
CA LYS A 130 35.67 17.34 -0.02
C LYS A 130 35.64 17.74 -1.49
N ARG A 131 34.49 18.16 -2.01
CA ARG A 131 34.33 18.67 -3.38
C ARG A 131 35.24 19.88 -3.61
N LEU A 132 35.41 20.73 -2.59
CA LEU A 132 36.29 21.91 -2.63
C LEU A 132 37.79 21.53 -2.60
N ASP A 133 38.14 20.38 -2.02
CA ASP A 133 39.51 19.86 -1.82
C ASP A 133 40.07 19.05 -3.02
N ALA A 134 39.53 19.26 -4.23
CA ALA A 134 39.87 18.52 -5.46
C ALA A 134 39.60 16.99 -5.43
N LYS A 135 38.92 16.48 -4.39
CA LYS A 135 38.53 15.07 -4.24
C LYS A 135 37.12 14.82 -4.78
N LYS A 136 36.88 15.26 -6.02
CA LYS A 136 35.55 15.24 -6.67
C LYS A 136 34.93 13.84 -6.74
N LYS A 137 35.75 12.79 -6.99
CA LYS A 137 35.28 11.40 -7.04
C LYS A 137 34.77 10.90 -5.68
N GLU A 138 35.54 11.10 -4.62
CA GLU A 138 35.11 10.74 -3.25
C GLU A 138 33.84 11.50 -2.86
N ALA A 139 33.75 12.79 -3.22
CA ALA A 139 32.55 13.58 -2.98
C ALA A 139 31.33 13.01 -3.70
N LEU A 140 31.46 12.60 -4.97
CA LEU A 140 30.37 11.96 -5.72
C LEU A 140 29.91 10.65 -5.09
N GLU A 141 30.83 9.81 -4.60
CA GLU A 141 30.49 8.56 -3.90
C GLU A 141 29.68 8.85 -2.64
N MET A 142 30.14 9.80 -1.83
CA MET A 142 29.46 10.21 -0.59
C MET A 142 28.10 10.88 -0.84
N PHE A 143 27.98 11.74 -1.87
CA PHE A 143 26.69 12.33 -2.24
C PHE A 143 25.70 11.27 -2.69
N ASN A 144 26.13 10.27 -3.45
CA ASN A 144 25.26 9.17 -3.89
C ASN A 144 24.85 8.27 -2.73
N GLU A 145 25.76 7.96 -1.79
CA GLU A 145 25.41 7.24 -0.55
C GLU A 145 24.37 8.01 0.26
N ALA A 146 24.57 9.32 0.50
CA ALA A 146 23.61 10.16 1.21
C ALA A 146 22.25 10.19 0.49
N LYS A 147 22.25 10.33 -0.84
CA LYS A 147 21.04 10.34 -1.67
C LYS A 147 20.22 9.08 -1.49
N VAL A 148 20.83 7.89 -1.56
CA VAL A 148 20.13 6.61 -1.38
C VAL A 148 19.49 6.51 0.00
N ILE A 149 20.17 6.99 1.05
CA ILE A 149 19.59 7.01 2.40
C ILE A 149 18.39 7.95 2.46
N PHE A 150 18.47 9.14 1.86
CA PHE A 150 17.35 10.07 1.80
C PHE A 150 16.18 9.54 0.97
N GLU A 151 16.45 8.87 -0.16
CA GLU A 151 15.43 8.20 -0.98
C GLU A 151 14.69 7.12 -0.17
N ASN A 152 15.42 6.30 0.60
CA ASN A 152 14.83 5.25 1.44
C ASN A 152 14.03 5.78 2.64
N ASN A 153 14.24 7.04 3.02
CA ASN A 153 13.55 7.69 4.13
C ASN A 153 12.53 8.74 3.65
N ASP A 154 12.18 8.76 2.35
CA ASP A 154 11.24 9.70 1.73
C ASP A 154 11.59 11.20 1.91
N GLU A 155 12.88 11.51 2.12
CA GLU A 155 13.39 12.87 2.36
C GLU A 155 13.63 13.62 1.04
N LYS A 156 12.57 13.86 0.27
CA LYS A 156 12.62 14.41 -1.10
C LYS A 156 13.39 15.73 -1.24
N GLU A 157 13.30 16.62 -0.25
CA GLU A 157 14.06 17.88 -0.23
C GLU A 157 15.57 17.61 -0.17
N LEU A 158 16.00 16.69 0.71
CA LEU A 158 17.42 16.33 0.85
C LEU A 158 17.92 15.52 -0.36
N VAL A 159 17.06 14.73 -1.00
CA VAL A 159 17.38 14.10 -2.30
C VAL A 159 17.67 15.17 -3.36
N SER A 160 16.87 16.24 -3.41
CA SER A 160 17.10 17.37 -4.32
C SER A 160 18.42 18.08 -4.04
N VAL A 161 18.77 18.31 -2.77
CA VAL A 161 20.07 18.89 -2.38
C VAL A 161 21.23 17.98 -2.82
N CYS A 162 21.13 16.67 -2.63
CA CYS A 162 22.12 15.71 -3.13
C CYS A 162 22.27 15.77 -4.66
N LEU A 163 21.15 15.77 -5.39
CA LEU A 163 21.15 15.86 -6.86
C LEU A 163 21.79 17.17 -7.34
N GLY A 164 21.46 18.30 -6.71
CA GLY A 164 22.06 19.60 -7.02
C GLY A 164 23.56 19.63 -6.77
N ASN A 165 24.03 19.03 -5.68
CA ASN A 165 25.47 18.94 -5.39
C ASN A 165 26.21 18.03 -6.38
N ILE A 166 25.63 16.89 -6.74
CA ILE A 166 26.17 16.00 -7.79
C ILE A 166 26.20 16.76 -9.13
N ALA A 167 25.12 17.46 -9.48
CA ALA A 167 25.02 18.26 -10.70
C ALA A 167 26.08 19.37 -10.72
N SER A 168 26.37 20.02 -9.58
CA SER A 168 27.42 21.03 -9.45
C SER A 168 28.81 20.45 -9.71
N VAL A 169 29.09 19.21 -9.27
CA VAL A 169 30.35 18.54 -9.60
C VAL A 169 30.46 18.36 -11.11
N TYR A 170 29.42 17.84 -11.76
CA TYR A 170 29.40 17.65 -13.22
C TYR A 170 29.50 18.97 -13.99
N LEU A 171 28.83 20.03 -13.52
CA LEU A 171 28.94 21.37 -14.08
C LEU A 171 30.39 21.87 -14.05
N SER A 172 31.06 21.72 -12.90
CA SER A 172 32.48 22.11 -12.73
C SER A 172 33.46 21.29 -13.55
N ASN A 173 33.01 20.16 -14.12
CA ASN A 173 33.77 19.29 -15.01
C ASN A 173 33.37 19.49 -16.49
N GLY A 174 32.57 20.49 -16.83
CA GLY A 174 32.12 20.73 -18.20
C GLY A 174 31.11 19.69 -18.74
N GLN A 175 30.58 18.82 -17.88
CA GLN A 175 29.61 17.78 -18.23
C GLN A 175 28.19 18.35 -18.12
N PHE A 176 27.89 19.28 -19.04
CA PHE A 176 26.71 20.15 -18.97
C PHE A 176 25.39 19.41 -19.16
N LYS A 177 25.32 18.40 -20.03
CA LYS A 177 24.09 17.65 -20.31
C LYS A 177 23.68 16.82 -19.10
N LEU A 178 24.64 16.12 -18.50
CA LEU A 178 24.41 15.31 -17.30
C LEU A 178 24.06 16.21 -16.10
N SER A 179 24.76 17.33 -15.94
CA SER A 179 24.45 18.33 -14.91
C SER A 179 23.01 18.86 -15.07
N GLN A 180 22.61 19.21 -16.29
CA GLN A 180 21.25 19.69 -16.58
C GLN A 180 20.18 18.64 -16.24
N GLN A 181 20.39 17.38 -16.62
CA GLN A 181 19.47 16.29 -16.28
C GLN A 181 19.28 16.16 -14.77
N LEU A 182 20.36 16.26 -13.99
CA LEU A 182 20.32 16.14 -12.55
C LEU A 182 19.67 17.36 -11.87
N TYR A 183 19.93 18.59 -12.32
CA TYR A 183 19.23 19.76 -11.82
C TYR A 183 17.73 19.72 -12.13
N MET A 184 17.34 19.23 -13.31
CA MET A 184 15.92 19.03 -13.64
C MET A 184 15.28 17.96 -12.75
N GLN A 185 15.99 16.87 -12.44
CA GLN A 185 15.52 15.87 -11.46
C GLN A 185 15.39 16.47 -10.06
N ALA A 186 16.35 17.30 -9.64
CA ALA A 186 16.31 18.02 -8.36
C ALA A 186 15.09 18.94 -8.27
N LEU A 187 14.81 19.69 -9.34
CA LEU A 187 13.64 20.58 -9.43
C LEU A 187 12.32 19.80 -9.36
N ASN A 188 12.19 18.71 -10.12
CA ASN A 188 11.00 17.85 -10.10
C ASN A 188 10.70 17.26 -8.71
N ASN A 189 11.75 16.95 -7.92
CA ASN A 189 11.57 16.42 -6.56
C ASN A 189 10.97 17.44 -5.58
N ILE A 190 11.17 18.74 -5.82
CA ILE A 190 10.71 19.82 -4.94
C ILE A 190 9.52 20.60 -5.49
N ASP A 191 9.17 20.45 -6.78
CA ASP A 191 8.08 21.21 -7.42
C ASP A 191 6.70 20.98 -6.80
N SER A 192 6.47 19.81 -6.19
CA SER A 192 5.21 19.50 -5.48
C SER A 192 5.25 19.81 -3.98
N LEU A 193 6.38 20.27 -3.47
CA LEU A 193 6.60 20.54 -2.06
C LEU A 193 6.45 22.03 -1.76
N HIS A 194 6.00 22.38 -0.56
CA HIS A 194 6.13 23.74 -0.05
C HIS A 194 7.56 23.92 0.47
N THR A 195 8.54 23.94 -0.44
CA THR A 195 9.96 24.07 -0.12
C THR A 195 10.38 25.52 0.02
N ASP A 196 11.56 25.71 0.62
CA ASP A 196 12.24 26.99 0.66
C ASP A 196 12.42 27.53 -0.77
N PRO A 197 11.85 28.71 -1.10
CA PRO A 197 11.97 29.30 -2.43
C PRO A 197 13.42 29.50 -2.86
N LEU A 198 14.36 29.66 -1.91
CA LEU A 198 15.79 29.79 -2.21
C LEU A 198 16.38 28.55 -2.90
N THR A 199 16.02 27.34 -2.45
CA THR A 199 16.55 26.10 -3.05
C THR A 199 16.15 25.99 -4.51
N LYS A 200 14.92 26.38 -4.84
CA LYS A 200 14.44 26.43 -6.23
C LYS A 200 15.18 27.51 -7.03
N ALA A 201 15.37 28.70 -6.47
CA ALA A 201 16.12 29.77 -7.12
C ALA A 201 17.56 29.37 -7.44
N ASP A 202 18.25 28.69 -6.51
CA ASP A 202 19.60 28.19 -6.70
C ASP A 202 19.67 27.21 -7.88
N ILE A 203 18.78 26.23 -7.93
CA ILE A 203 18.72 25.25 -9.04
C ILE A 203 18.46 25.96 -10.38
N VAL A 204 17.50 26.90 -10.40
CA VAL A 204 17.15 27.67 -11.60
C VAL A 204 18.33 28.53 -12.07
N ALA A 205 19.05 29.18 -11.16
CA ALA A 205 20.25 29.94 -11.48
C ALA A 205 21.35 29.05 -12.09
N ARG A 206 21.53 27.82 -11.57
CA ARG A 206 22.48 26.84 -12.14
C ARG A 206 22.07 26.35 -13.52
N LEU A 207 20.77 26.20 -13.79
CA LEU A 207 20.28 25.92 -15.15
C LEU A 207 20.59 27.07 -16.11
N GLY A 208 20.45 28.32 -15.66
CA GLY A 208 20.89 29.51 -16.41
C GLY A 208 22.40 29.48 -16.71
N GLU A 209 23.23 29.11 -15.72
CA GLU A 209 24.68 28.94 -15.88
C GLU A 209 25.02 27.86 -16.91
N ILE A 210 24.27 26.75 -16.95
CA ILE A 210 24.43 25.73 -17.98
C ILE A 210 24.09 26.28 -19.38
N GLN A 211 22.98 27.03 -19.51
CA GLN A 211 22.64 27.65 -20.80
C GLN A 211 23.73 28.61 -21.27
N TYR A 212 24.26 29.44 -20.37
CA TYR A 212 25.36 30.36 -20.69
C TYR A 212 26.61 29.62 -21.16
N ASN A 213 27.05 28.59 -20.42
CA ASN A 213 28.26 27.82 -20.75
C ASN A 213 28.10 26.94 -22.01
N THR A 214 26.88 26.65 -22.43
CA THR A 214 26.58 25.98 -23.70
C THR A 214 26.31 26.97 -24.84
N GLU A 215 26.69 28.25 -24.63
CA GLU A 215 26.55 29.37 -25.58
C GLU A 215 25.09 29.72 -25.94
N ASN A 216 24.12 29.21 -25.19
CA ASN A 216 22.71 29.53 -25.32
C ASN A 216 22.36 30.80 -24.51
N TYR A 217 23.04 31.92 -24.81
CA TYR A 217 22.97 33.16 -24.03
C TYR A 217 21.57 33.78 -23.94
N GLU A 218 20.76 33.66 -24.99
CA GLU A 218 19.37 34.14 -24.94
C GLU A 218 18.52 33.30 -23.97
N ALA A 219 18.78 31.99 -23.93
CA ALA A 219 18.05 31.07 -23.07
C ALA A 219 18.48 31.16 -21.60
N SER A 220 19.70 31.63 -21.28
CA SER A 220 20.16 31.78 -19.89
C SER A 220 19.43 32.91 -19.14
N ILE A 221 19.12 34.01 -19.84
CA ILE A 221 18.50 35.21 -19.29
C ILE A 221 17.18 34.94 -18.54
N PRO A 222 16.18 34.22 -19.09
CA PRO A 222 14.94 33.95 -18.37
C PRO A 222 15.14 33.11 -17.10
N TYR A 223 16.09 32.17 -17.07
CA TYR A 223 16.44 31.44 -15.84
C TYR A 223 16.98 32.39 -14.78
N TYR A 224 17.92 33.28 -15.14
CA TYR A 224 18.45 34.25 -14.18
C TYR A 224 17.40 35.23 -13.67
N TYR A 225 16.44 35.66 -14.49
CA TYR A 225 15.32 36.48 -14.03
C TYR A 225 14.43 35.75 -13.02
N GLN A 226 14.08 34.49 -13.28
CA GLN A 226 13.28 33.69 -12.35
C GLN A 226 13.96 33.54 -10.99
N ALA A 227 15.28 33.28 -10.98
CA ALA A 227 16.04 33.22 -9.73
C ALA A 227 16.14 34.61 -9.05
N LEU A 228 16.38 35.67 -9.82
CA LEU A 228 16.46 37.05 -9.33
C LEU A 228 15.17 37.49 -8.62
N GLU A 229 13.99 37.17 -9.17
CA GLU A 229 12.70 37.51 -8.55
C GLU A 229 12.59 36.95 -7.12
N VAL A 230 13.06 35.72 -6.92
CA VAL A 230 13.09 35.09 -5.59
C VAL A 230 14.08 35.79 -4.68
N TYR A 231 15.32 36.02 -5.12
CA TYR A 231 16.34 36.69 -4.29
C TYR A 231 15.96 38.12 -3.91
N ILE A 232 15.23 38.83 -4.77
CA ILE A 232 14.61 40.13 -4.44
C ILE A 232 13.56 39.95 -3.34
N ALA A 233 12.65 38.99 -3.50
CA ALA A 233 11.56 38.76 -2.56
C ALA A 233 12.06 38.39 -1.15
N VAL A 234 13.15 37.65 -1.05
CA VAL A 234 13.75 37.25 0.24
C VAL A 234 14.81 38.23 0.76
N GLY A 235 15.21 39.24 -0.03
CA GLY A 235 16.20 40.23 0.37
C GLY A 235 17.66 39.74 0.35
N ASP A 236 17.98 38.71 -0.45
CA ASP A 236 19.35 38.20 -0.60
C ASP A 236 20.17 39.08 -1.56
N ASN A 237 20.84 40.09 -1.02
CA ASN A 237 21.55 41.08 -1.83
C ASN A 237 22.79 40.52 -2.54
N ILE A 238 23.40 39.46 -2.00
CA ILE A 238 24.56 38.80 -2.61
C ILE A 238 24.11 38.15 -3.92
N TRP A 239 23.06 37.33 -3.85
CA TRP A 239 22.56 36.64 -5.02
C TRP A 239 21.81 37.56 -5.99
N GLN A 240 21.16 38.62 -5.51
CA GLN A 240 20.63 39.68 -6.39
C GLN A 240 21.74 40.33 -7.23
N SER A 241 22.84 40.75 -6.60
CA SER A 241 24.00 41.32 -7.30
C SER A 241 24.55 40.33 -8.32
N ASN A 242 24.70 39.05 -7.95
CA ASN A 242 25.16 38.00 -8.86
C ASN A 242 24.21 37.78 -10.05
N MET A 243 22.90 37.71 -9.85
CA MET A 243 21.96 37.50 -10.96
C MET A 243 21.97 38.67 -11.94
N TYR A 244 22.05 39.91 -11.47
CA TYR A 244 22.21 41.07 -12.36
C TYR A 244 23.53 41.02 -13.15
N LEU A 245 24.63 40.59 -12.50
CA LEU A 245 25.90 40.36 -13.18
C LEU A 245 25.74 39.29 -14.29
N GLN A 246 25.15 38.14 -14.00
CA GLN A 246 24.97 37.05 -14.99
C GLN A 246 24.07 37.44 -16.17
N ILE A 247 23.00 38.20 -15.91
CA ILE A 247 22.14 38.76 -16.97
C ILE A 247 22.96 39.73 -17.84
N GLY A 248 23.72 40.63 -17.22
CA GLY A 248 24.60 41.55 -17.93
C GLY A 248 25.63 40.83 -18.79
N THR A 249 26.27 39.79 -18.26
CA THR A 249 27.26 38.98 -18.98
C THR A 249 26.63 38.25 -20.17
N SER A 250 25.43 37.71 -20.01
CA SER A 250 24.69 37.07 -21.12
C SER A 250 24.33 38.07 -22.23
N LEU A 251 23.93 39.29 -21.86
CA LEU A 251 23.65 40.37 -22.82
C LEU A 251 24.91 40.88 -23.52
N ALA A 252 26.04 40.98 -22.81
CA ALA A 252 27.33 41.35 -23.39
C ALA A 252 27.80 40.31 -24.42
N ALA A 253 27.60 39.00 -24.14
CA ALA A 253 27.89 37.93 -25.09
C ALA A 253 27.00 38.00 -26.36
N LEU A 254 25.77 38.51 -26.21
CA LEU A 254 24.85 38.84 -27.32
C LEU A 254 25.17 40.19 -28.00
N GLN A 255 26.23 40.89 -27.56
CA GLN A 255 26.65 42.21 -28.04
C GLN A 255 25.62 43.33 -27.79
N ASP A 256 24.65 43.12 -26.89
CA ASP A 256 23.71 44.16 -26.43
C ASP A 256 24.35 44.94 -25.27
N TYR A 257 25.44 45.66 -25.59
CA TYR A 257 26.32 46.29 -24.60
C TYR A 257 25.61 47.35 -23.75
N ASP A 258 24.70 48.12 -24.33
CA ASP A 258 23.95 49.15 -23.59
C ASP A 258 23.06 48.53 -22.50
N LYS A 259 22.36 47.42 -22.81
CA LYS A 259 21.59 46.69 -21.79
C LYS A 259 22.51 45.98 -20.81
N ALA A 260 23.62 45.40 -21.28
CA ALA A 260 24.59 44.76 -20.40
C ALA A 260 25.10 45.73 -19.32
N LEU A 261 25.55 46.92 -19.73
CA LEU A 261 25.98 48.00 -18.83
C LEU A 261 24.89 48.40 -17.83
N LYS A 262 23.63 48.52 -18.27
CA LYS A 262 22.50 48.80 -17.37
C LYS A 262 22.38 47.77 -16.25
N TYR A 263 22.59 46.48 -16.54
CA TYR A 263 22.52 45.42 -15.53
C TYR A 263 23.79 45.34 -14.67
N PHE A 264 24.96 45.56 -15.26
CA PHE A 264 26.20 45.67 -14.49
C PHE A 264 26.16 46.83 -13.49
N PHE A 265 25.65 48.01 -13.87
CA PHE A 265 25.54 49.13 -12.94
C PHE A 265 24.56 48.86 -11.79
N LYS A 266 23.46 48.13 -12.03
CA LYS A 266 22.59 47.65 -10.93
C LYS A 266 23.32 46.69 -10.00
N SER A 267 24.08 45.75 -10.55
CA SER A 267 24.89 44.81 -9.76
C SER A 267 25.93 45.55 -8.91
N LEU A 268 26.60 46.57 -9.49
CA LEU A 268 27.59 47.40 -8.83
C LEU A 268 26.98 48.24 -7.70
N GLU A 269 25.80 48.82 -7.92
CA GLU A 269 25.08 49.60 -6.91
C GLU A 269 24.78 48.75 -5.67
N ILE A 270 24.25 47.53 -5.87
CA ILE A 270 23.99 46.59 -4.77
C ILE A 270 25.30 46.21 -4.09
N ALA A 271 26.32 45.84 -4.86
CA ALA A 271 27.60 45.41 -4.31
C ALA A 271 28.22 46.50 -3.41
N LYS A 272 28.22 47.77 -3.86
CA LYS A 272 28.68 48.92 -3.07
C LYS A 272 27.87 49.16 -1.81
N ASN A 273 26.54 49.13 -1.91
CA ASN A 273 25.65 49.41 -0.78
C ASN A 273 25.79 48.39 0.36
N PHE A 274 26.19 47.15 0.02
CA PHE A 274 26.33 46.05 0.98
C PHE A 274 27.79 45.63 1.24
N GLY A 275 28.78 46.37 0.71
CA GLY A 275 30.20 46.08 0.90
C GLY A 275 30.64 44.72 0.32
N LEU A 276 30.05 44.31 -0.80
CA LEU A 276 30.33 43.03 -1.46
C LEU A 276 31.58 43.14 -2.35
N ILE A 277 32.75 43.30 -1.74
CA ILE A 277 34.03 43.60 -2.39
C ILE A 277 34.33 42.66 -3.58
N SER A 278 34.10 41.35 -3.41
CA SER A 278 34.33 40.36 -4.48
C SER A 278 33.43 40.61 -5.69
N ASN A 279 32.14 40.92 -5.45
CA ASN A 279 31.18 41.22 -6.51
C ASN A 279 31.52 42.55 -7.18
N GLU A 280 31.89 43.57 -6.41
CA GLU A 280 32.32 44.86 -6.96
C GLU A 280 33.45 44.66 -7.98
N ALA A 281 34.52 43.97 -7.59
CA ALA A 281 35.66 43.73 -8.46
C ALA A 281 35.27 42.98 -9.75
N MET A 282 34.44 41.94 -9.65
CA MET A 282 33.95 41.21 -10.83
C MET A 282 33.13 42.11 -11.76
N VAL A 283 32.27 42.96 -11.21
CA VAL A 283 31.43 43.87 -11.99
C VAL A 283 32.28 44.95 -12.67
N TYR A 284 33.28 45.52 -11.98
CA TYR A 284 34.24 46.45 -12.59
C TYR A 284 34.94 45.82 -13.80
N THR A 285 35.41 44.57 -13.69
CA THR A 285 36.01 43.85 -14.82
C THR A 285 35.08 43.76 -16.02
N ASN A 286 33.81 43.38 -15.79
CA ASN A 286 32.82 43.19 -16.85
C ASN A 286 32.43 44.52 -17.51
N ILE A 287 32.29 45.60 -16.74
CA ILE A 287 32.04 46.95 -17.27
C ILE A 287 33.23 47.41 -18.12
N GLY A 288 34.45 47.25 -17.61
CA GLY A 288 35.67 47.63 -18.31
C GLY A 288 35.84 46.87 -19.64
N SER A 289 35.61 45.55 -19.64
CA SER A 289 35.64 44.73 -20.85
C SER A 289 34.54 45.15 -21.84
N THR A 290 33.33 45.44 -21.36
CA THR A 290 32.22 45.91 -22.21
C THR A 290 32.55 47.25 -22.89
N TYR A 291 33.12 48.21 -22.16
CA TYR A 291 33.56 49.48 -22.77
C TYR A 291 34.71 49.29 -23.77
N ARG A 292 35.59 48.30 -23.56
CA ARG A 292 36.64 47.93 -24.52
C ARG A 292 36.04 47.48 -25.85
N GLU A 293 35.06 46.59 -25.79
CA GLU A 293 34.34 46.10 -26.98
C GLU A 293 33.57 47.23 -27.69
N MET A 294 33.00 48.17 -26.95
CA MET A 294 32.39 49.40 -27.48
C MET A 294 33.40 50.44 -28.01
N LYS A 295 34.71 50.16 -27.96
CA LYS A 295 35.80 51.07 -28.34
C LYS A 295 35.88 52.36 -27.51
N ASN A 296 35.26 52.38 -26.33
CA ASN A 296 35.46 53.43 -25.34
C ASN A 296 36.63 53.04 -24.42
N LEU A 297 37.85 53.20 -24.94
CA LEU A 297 39.07 52.74 -24.29
C LEU A 297 39.38 53.52 -23.00
N GLU A 298 39.02 54.80 -22.91
CA GLU A 298 39.19 55.63 -21.71
C GLU A 298 38.35 55.11 -20.54
N ALA A 299 37.06 54.86 -20.78
CA ALA A 299 36.20 54.27 -19.75
C ALA A 299 36.68 52.86 -19.39
N SER A 300 37.07 52.04 -20.39
CA SER A 300 37.61 50.71 -20.16
C SER A 300 38.81 50.73 -19.21
N GLU A 301 39.79 51.61 -19.46
CA GLU A 301 40.97 51.79 -18.61
C GLU A 301 40.58 52.11 -17.17
N ALA A 302 39.73 53.12 -16.97
CA ALA A 302 39.29 53.54 -15.64
C ALA A 302 38.63 52.39 -14.85
N TYR A 303 37.71 51.64 -15.46
CA TYR A 303 37.01 50.54 -14.78
C TYR A 303 37.93 49.33 -14.53
N LEU A 304 38.85 49.01 -15.46
CA LEU A 304 39.79 47.89 -15.28
C LEU A 304 40.88 48.20 -14.24
N GLU A 305 41.37 49.45 -14.15
CA GLU A 305 42.32 49.85 -13.12
C GLU A 305 41.70 49.81 -11.71
N GLU A 306 40.45 50.27 -11.56
CA GLU A 306 39.69 50.12 -10.32
C GLU A 306 39.53 48.63 -9.95
N SER A 307 39.16 47.79 -10.92
CA SER A 307 39.08 46.34 -10.72
C SER A 307 40.39 45.74 -10.23
N LEU A 308 41.52 46.18 -10.81
CA LEU A 308 42.86 45.72 -10.44
C LEU A 308 43.23 46.17 -9.02
N HIS A 309 42.86 47.39 -8.62
CA HIS A 309 43.09 47.93 -7.28
C HIS A 309 42.41 47.06 -6.22
N PHE A 310 41.13 46.72 -6.40
CA PHE A 310 40.40 45.85 -5.48
C PHE A 310 41.03 44.45 -5.36
N HIS A 311 41.41 43.83 -6.49
CA HIS A 311 42.01 42.50 -6.45
C HIS A 311 43.38 42.46 -5.77
N LYS A 312 44.19 43.53 -5.88
CA LYS A 312 45.49 43.63 -5.21
C LYS A 312 45.36 43.83 -3.70
N LYS A 313 44.41 44.67 -3.26
CA LYS A 313 44.24 45.01 -1.84
C LYS A 313 43.67 43.86 -1.01
N GLU A 314 42.77 43.07 -1.60
CA GLU A 314 41.91 42.12 -0.86
C GLU A 314 42.34 40.66 -1.05
N GLY A 315 43.48 40.41 -1.70
CA GLY A 315 44.03 39.06 -1.89
C GLY A 315 43.16 38.14 -2.76
N LEU A 316 42.29 38.69 -3.61
CA LEU A 316 41.34 37.96 -4.45
C LEU A 316 42.05 37.31 -5.65
N ALA A 317 42.79 36.23 -5.41
CA ALA A 317 43.70 35.63 -6.39
C ALA A 317 43.01 35.09 -7.66
N TYR A 318 41.77 34.58 -7.57
CA TYR A 318 41.11 33.87 -8.68
C TYR A 318 40.69 34.79 -9.84
N ASN A 319 40.13 35.95 -9.54
CA ASN A 319 39.63 36.91 -10.54
C ASN A 319 40.72 37.88 -11.03
N HIS A 320 41.83 37.96 -10.30
CA HIS A 320 42.95 38.84 -10.63
C HIS A 320 43.57 38.55 -12.02
N ILE A 321 43.65 37.27 -12.41
CA ILE A 321 44.20 36.88 -13.73
C ILE A 321 43.35 37.41 -14.88
N ALA A 322 42.02 37.34 -14.76
CA ALA A 322 41.12 37.79 -15.82
C ALA A 322 41.25 39.30 -16.08
N VAL A 323 41.39 40.10 -15.02
CA VAL A 323 41.63 41.55 -15.14
C VAL A 323 42.95 41.85 -15.82
N LEU A 324 44.03 41.11 -15.50
CA LEU A 324 45.33 41.29 -16.14
C LEU A 324 45.26 40.99 -17.65
N LEU A 325 44.52 39.94 -18.05
CA LEU A 325 44.31 39.64 -19.47
C LEU A 325 43.51 40.74 -20.16
N GLU A 326 42.44 41.25 -19.55
CA GLU A 326 41.66 42.36 -20.13
C GLU A 326 42.45 43.66 -20.21
N LEU A 327 43.30 43.96 -19.23
CA LEU A 327 44.25 45.10 -19.31
C LEU A 327 45.27 44.88 -20.43
N GLY A 328 45.78 43.65 -20.60
CA GLY A 328 46.63 43.28 -21.73
C GLY A 328 45.95 43.55 -23.07
N ARG A 329 44.69 43.14 -23.24
CA ARG A 329 43.89 43.45 -24.45
C ARG A 329 43.69 44.95 -24.64
N LEU A 330 43.34 45.66 -23.58
CA LEU A 330 43.13 47.11 -23.62
C LEU A 330 44.39 47.84 -24.12
N TYR A 331 45.57 47.52 -23.59
CA TYR A 331 46.80 48.17 -24.02
C TYR A 331 47.24 47.76 -25.43
N MET A 332 46.86 46.58 -25.89
CA MET A 332 46.97 46.22 -27.31
C MET A 332 46.03 47.09 -28.17
N ASP A 333 44.78 47.30 -27.75
CA ASP A 333 43.82 48.18 -28.44
C ASP A 333 44.27 49.66 -28.43
N LEU A 334 45.00 50.10 -27.40
CA LEU A 334 45.64 51.41 -27.29
C LEU A 334 46.97 51.54 -28.06
N ASN A 335 47.40 50.48 -28.76
CA ASN A 335 48.68 50.41 -29.47
C ASN A 335 49.90 50.67 -28.57
N ASN A 336 49.85 50.17 -27.33
CA ASN A 336 50.94 50.19 -26.34
C ASN A 336 51.33 48.74 -25.97
N PRO A 337 52.00 48.01 -26.87
CA PRO A 337 52.33 46.60 -26.67
C PRO A 337 53.30 46.39 -25.49
N GLU A 338 54.16 47.35 -25.15
CA GLU A 338 55.06 47.25 -24.00
C GLU A 338 54.31 47.20 -22.68
N LYS A 339 53.31 48.08 -22.50
CA LYS A 339 52.45 48.06 -21.31
C LYS A 339 51.57 46.80 -21.30
N ALA A 340 51.08 46.37 -22.46
CA ALA A 340 50.35 45.10 -22.58
C ALA A 340 51.20 43.90 -22.13
N LEU A 341 52.46 43.79 -22.58
CA LEU A 341 53.37 42.72 -22.17
C LEU A 341 53.50 42.61 -20.65
N SER A 342 53.61 43.75 -19.93
CA SER A 342 53.74 43.73 -18.47
C SER A 342 52.56 43.05 -17.76
N PHE A 343 51.33 43.29 -18.21
CA PHE A 343 50.14 42.65 -17.65
C PHE A 343 50.01 41.20 -18.08
N LEU A 344 50.37 40.88 -19.34
CA LEU A 344 50.30 39.53 -19.89
C LEU A 344 51.34 38.60 -19.24
N ASP A 345 52.55 39.10 -18.96
CA ASP A 345 53.58 38.38 -18.22
C ASP A 345 53.08 38.06 -16.80
N GLU A 346 52.54 39.05 -16.08
CA GLU A 346 51.97 38.82 -14.75
C GLU A 346 50.81 37.81 -14.79
N ALA A 347 49.95 37.87 -15.81
CA ALA A 347 48.84 36.93 -15.99
C ALA A 347 49.33 35.49 -16.20
N ILE A 348 50.33 35.28 -17.06
CA ILE A 348 50.92 33.97 -17.33
C ILE A 348 51.64 33.43 -16.08
N ASP A 349 52.43 34.26 -15.41
CA ASP A 349 53.16 33.87 -14.20
C ASP A 349 52.21 33.45 -13.09
N ARG A 350 51.09 34.15 -12.90
CA ARG A 350 50.08 33.78 -11.90
C ARG A 350 49.24 32.56 -12.29
N SER A 351 49.04 32.33 -13.58
CA SER A 351 48.29 31.19 -14.10
C SER A 351 49.06 29.88 -14.05
N THR A 352 50.40 29.96 -14.10
CA THR A 352 51.29 28.80 -14.21
C THR A 352 51.25 27.87 -12.99
N PRO A 353 51.35 28.35 -11.72
CA PRO A 353 51.34 27.48 -10.54
C PRO A 353 50.05 26.66 -10.38
N SER A 354 48.92 27.21 -10.84
CA SER A 354 47.60 26.58 -10.72
C SER A 354 47.15 25.85 -12.00
N MET A 355 48.02 25.79 -13.02
CA MET A 355 47.79 25.13 -14.31
C MET A 355 46.44 25.52 -14.95
N ARG A 356 46.12 26.82 -14.92
CA ARG A 356 44.87 27.35 -15.50
C ARG A 356 44.99 27.44 -17.01
N LEU A 357 44.72 26.33 -17.68
CA LEU A 357 44.98 26.14 -19.11
C LEU A 357 44.36 27.23 -19.99
N ASP A 358 43.12 27.65 -19.71
CA ASP A 358 42.41 28.66 -20.52
C ASP A 358 43.12 30.02 -20.47
N TYR A 359 43.52 30.47 -19.28
CA TYR A 359 44.25 31.72 -19.10
C TYR A 359 45.67 31.65 -19.65
N LEU A 360 46.35 30.50 -19.53
CA LEU A 360 47.64 30.29 -20.17
C LEU A 360 47.51 30.36 -21.70
N MET A 361 46.56 29.61 -22.26
CA MET A 361 46.28 29.59 -23.69
C MET A 361 46.05 31.01 -24.22
N GLU A 362 45.20 31.80 -23.56
CA GLU A 362 44.87 33.15 -24.00
C GLU A 362 46.01 34.15 -23.73
N GLY A 363 46.68 34.05 -22.59
CA GLY A 363 47.84 34.89 -22.25
C GLY A 363 48.96 34.74 -23.28
N TYR A 364 49.33 33.51 -23.62
CA TYR A 364 50.35 33.25 -24.66
C TYR A 364 49.91 33.75 -26.03
N LYS A 365 48.62 33.63 -26.40
CA LYS A 365 48.10 34.17 -27.66
C LYS A 365 48.23 35.69 -27.73
N LEU A 366 47.82 36.39 -26.67
CA LEU A 366 47.89 37.85 -26.59
C LEU A 366 49.33 38.34 -26.57
N ARG A 367 50.21 37.65 -25.82
CA ARG A 367 51.62 38.03 -25.72
C ARG A 367 52.37 37.78 -27.02
N SER A 368 52.03 36.71 -27.75
CA SER A 368 52.49 36.47 -29.11
C SER A 368 52.15 37.63 -30.05
N ALA A 369 50.89 38.10 -30.03
CA ALA A 369 50.46 39.25 -30.83
C ALA A 369 51.20 40.55 -30.43
N ALA A 370 51.45 40.76 -29.14
CA ALA A 370 52.24 41.91 -28.68
C ALA A 370 53.68 41.86 -29.21
N TYR A 371 54.32 40.69 -29.19
CA TYR A 371 55.66 40.52 -29.76
C TYR A 371 55.70 40.70 -31.28
N ASP A 372 54.64 40.33 -32.00
CA ASP A 372 54.53 40.59 -33.44
C ASP A 372 54.51 42.09 -33.74
N ILE A 373 53.73 42.89 -32.99
CA ILE A 373 53.71 44.36 -33.12
C ILE A 373 55.10 44.95 -32.83
N LEU A 374 55.81 44.39 -31.86
CA LEU A 374 57.18 44.79 -31.48
C LEU A 374 58.27 44.24 -32.42
N ASN A 375 57.91 43.62 -33.56
CA ASN A 375 58.84 43.02 -34.52
C ASN A 375 59.83 42.02 -33.87
N SER A 376 59.33 41.21 -32.94
CA SER A 376 60.09 40.19 -32.20
C SER A 376 59.66 38.77 -32.58
N PRO A 377 59.90 38.32 -33.82
CA PRO A 377 59.27 37.11 -34.39
C PRO A 377 59.68 35.82 -33.67
N GLN A 378 60.87 35.74 -33.06
CA GLN A 378 61.28 34.55 -32.30
C GLN A 378 60.46 34.38 -31.02
N MET A 379 60.16 35.48 -30.32
CA MET A 379 59.34 35.46 -29.11
C MET A 379 57.87 35.21 -29.45
N ALA A 380 57.36 35.87 -30.49
CA ALA A 380 56.02 35.65 -30.99
C ALA A 380 55.78 34.18 -31.40
N LEU A 381 56.71 33.58 -32.15
CA LEU A 381 56.63 32.17 -32.55
C LEU A 381 56.69 31.22 -31.35
N ARG A 382 57.52 31.51 -30.35
CA ARG A 382 57.61 30.71 -29.12
C ARG A 382 56.27 30.70 -28.39
N ASP A 383 55.66 31.86 -28.21
CA ASP A 383 54.37 31.99 -27.53
C ASP A 383 53.22 31.41 -28.34
N LEU A 384 53.26 31.52 -29.68
CA LEU A 384 52.28 30.88 -30.55
C LEU A 384 52.31 29.35 -30.43
N LYS A 385 53.52 28.76 -30.33
CA LYS A 385 53.68 27.33 -30.07
C LYS A 385 53.14 26.94 -28.69
N ALA A 386 53.40 27.75 -27.66
CA ALA A 386 52.85 27.52 -26.33
C ALA A 386 51.32 27.59 -26.34
N HIS A 387 50.74 28.61 -26.98
CA HIS A 387 49.29 28.72 -27.21
C HIS A 387 48.71 27.46 -27.87
N GLN A 388 49.35 26.95 -28.94
CA GLN A 388 48.91 25.73 -29.62
C GLN A 388 48.93 24.51 -28.68
N ILE A 389 49.98 24.33 -27.88
CA ILE A 389 50.08 23.23 -26.90
C ILE A 389 48.90 23.29 -25.91
N PHE A 390 48.61 24.46 -25.35
CA PHE A 390 47.51 24.61 -24.40
C PHE A 390 46.14 24.46 -25.06
N LYS A 391 45.95 24.99 -26.27
CA LYS A 391 44.74 24.82 -27.07
C LYS A 391 44.45 23.35 -27.36
N ASP A 392 45.46 22.60 -27.80
CA ASP A 392 45.33 21.16 -28.08
C ASP A 392 45.05 20.38 -26.79
N SER A 393 45.67 20.77 -25.67
CA SER A 393 45.41 20.17 -24.36
C SER A 393 43.97 20.39 -23.89
N ILE A 394 43.44 21.62 -24.00
CA ILE A 394 42.05 21.97 -23.68
C ILE A 394 41.08 21.19 -24.58
N PHE A 395 41.36 21.13 -25.88
CA PHE A 395 40.54 20.38 -26.84
C PHE A 395 40.47 18.89 -26.47
N ASN A 396 41.62 18.26 -26.23
CA ASN A 396 41.70 16.86 -25.83
C ASN A 396 40.98 16.61 -24.51
N HIS A 397 41.14 17.51 -23.52
CA HIS A 397 40.46 17.41 -22.24
C HIS A 397 38.94 17.50 -22.38
N THR A 398 38.45 18.49 -23.14
CA THR A 398 37.02 18.69 -23.42
C THR A 398 36.44 17.47 -24.14
N LYS A 399 37.13 16.91 -25.13
CA LYS A 399 36.69 15.70 -25.83
C LYS A 399 36.63 14.49 -24.91
N MET A 400 37.59 14.33 -24.01
CA MET A 400 37.59 13.27 -23.02
C MET A 400 36.40 13.40 -22.06
N GLN A 401 36.11 14.61 -21.57
CA GLN A 401 34.95 14.88 -20.72
C GLN A 401 33.61 14.57 -21.42
N GLN A 402 33.47 14.92 -22.72
CA GLN A 402 32.29 14.59 -23.52
C GLN A 402 32.10 13.07 -23.66
N ILE A 403 33.19 12.31 -23.88
CA ILE A 403 33.14 10.85 -23.95
C ILE A 403 32.74 10.25 -22.59
N GLU A 404 33.31 10.75 -21.50
CA GLU A 404 32.98 10.31 -20.14
C GLU A 404 31.53 10.62 -19.75
N GLU A 405 31.02 11.79 -20.16
CA GLU A 405 29.64 12.18 -19.97
C GLU A 405 28.69 11.24 -20.71
N LEU A 406 28.93 10.99 -22.00
CA LEU A 406 28.12 10.06 -22.80
C LEU A 406 28.14 8.64 -22.22
N LYS A 407 29.30 8.17 -21.77
CA LYS A 407 29.43 6.87 -21.11
C LYS A 407 28.61 6.81 -19.83
N THR A 408 28.67 7.85 -19.00
CA THR A 408 27.93 7.92 -17.74
C THR A 408 26.42 7.96 -17.97
N ILE A 409 25.95 8.73 -18.95
CA ILE A 409 24.54 8.76 -19.35
C ILE A 409 24.10 7.37 -19.82
N TYR A 410 24.85 6.75 -20.73
CA TYR A 410 24.54 5.41 -21.26
C TYR A 410 24.49 4.34 -20.15
N GLU A 411 25.48 4.32 -19.25
CA GLU A 411 25.49 3.40 -18.12
C GLU A 411 24.31 3.62 -17.18
N THR A 412 23.89 4.87 -16.97
CA THR A 412 22.74 5.22 -16.14
C THR A 412 21.43 4.78 -16.79
N GLU A 413 21.23 5.07 -18.06
CA GLU A 413 20.04 4.66 -18.83
C GLU A 413 19.89 3.14 -18.87
N ASN A 414 20.99 2.40 -19.07
CA ASN A 414 20.99 0.94 -19.02
C ASN A 414 20.63 0.40 -17.65
N LYS A 415 21.18 0.97 -16.57
CA LYS A 415 20.83 0.58 -15.19
C LYS A 415 19.36 0.85 -14.90
N GLN A 416 18.84 2.00 -15.31
CA GLN A 416 17.42 2.35 -15.15
C GLN A 416 16.52 1.40 -15.92
N THR A 417 16.88 1.05 -17.16
CA THR A 417 16.14 0.09 -17.99
C THR A 417 16.12 -1.29 -17.32
N LEU A 418 17.25 -1.76 -16.80
CA LEU A 418 17.33 -3.04 -16.09
C LEU A 418 16.49 -3.03 -14.81
N LEU A 419 16.52 -1.93 -14.04
CA LEU A 419 15.69 -1.78 -12.85
C LEU A 419 14.19 -1.78 -13.17
N ALA A 420 13.79 -1.12 -14.26
CA ALA A 420 12.40 -1.11 -14.73
C ALA A 420 11.94 -2.53 -15.12
N LEU A 421 12.75 -3.27 -15.86
CA LEU A 421 12.48 -4.67 -16.23
C LEU A 421 12.34 -5.56 -14.98
N ASN A 422 13.29 -5.45 -14.04
CA ASN A 422 13.25 -6.23 -12.79
C ASN A 422 12.01 -5.89 -11.95
N LYS A 423 11.58 -4.62 -11.92
CA LYS A 423 10.36 -4.20 -11.21
C LYS A 423 9.12 -4.81 -11.84
N GLU A 424 9.02 -4.79 -13.16
CA GLU A 424 7.93 -5.43 -13.91
C GLU A 424 7.90 -6.95 -13.66
N GLU A 425 9.05 -7.61 -13.61
CA GLU A 425 9.15 -9.03 -13.28
C GLU A 425 8.64 -9.31 -11.85
N ILE A 426 9.03 -8.49 -10.86
CA ILE A 426 8.56 -8.62 -9.48
C ILE A 426 7.04 -8.45 -9.41
N GLU A 427 6.47 -7.46 -10.09
CA GLU A 427 5.02 -7.23 -10.14
C GLU A 427 4.29 -8.42 -10.77
N ASN A 428 4.82 -8.97 -11.86
CA ASN A 428 4.29 -10.18 -12.50
C ASN A 428 4.36 -11.40 -11.58
N LEU A 429 5.46 -11.60 -10.87
CA LEU A 429 5.61 -12.68 -9.88
C LEU A 429 4.63 -12.52 -8.72
N GLN A 430 4.43 -11.30 -8.22
CA GLN A 430 3.43 -11.02 -7.19
C GLN A 430 2.01 -11.30 -7.69
N HIS A 431 1.67 -10.90 -8.92
CA HIS A 431 0.38 -11.20 -9.52
C HIS A 431 0.18 -12.72 -9.63
N LYS A 432 1.18 -13.45 -10.12
CA LYS A 432 1.15 -14.92 -10.21
C LYS A 432 0.99 -15.59 -8.85
N SER A 433 1.69 -15.09 -7.82
CA SER A 433 1.57 -15.57 -6.44
C SER A 433 0.16 -15.34 -5.86
N LYS A 434 -0.45 -14.18 -6.13
CA LYS A 434 -1.84 -13.89 -5.74
C LYS A 434 -2.82 -14.86 -6.42
N VAL A 435 -2.67 -15.08 -7.72
CA VAL A 435 -3.50 -16.03 -8.48
C VAL A 435 -3.35 -17.45 -7.94
N ASP A 436 -2.12 -17.90 -7.66
CA ASP A 436 -1.86 -19.21 -7.07
C ASP A 436 -2.51 -19.37 -5.68
N THR A 437 -2.39 -18.34 -4.84
CA THR A 437 -3.02 -18.31 -3.51
C THR A 437 -4.55 -18.37 -3.59
N LEU A 438 -5.14 -17.62 -4.52
CA LEU A 438 -6.59 -17.63 -4.76
C LEU A 438 -7.05 -19.00 -5.28
N THR A 439 -6.28 -19.59 -6.20
CA THR A 439 -6.56 -20.91 -6.77
C THR A 439 -6.53 -21.99 -5.69
N LYS A 440 -5.51 -21.98 -4.82
CA LYS A 440 -5.42 -22.89 -3.66
C LYS A 440 -6.59 -22.70 -2.69
N SER A 441 -6.98 -21.45 -2.43
CA SER A 441 -8.12 -21.14 -1.55
C SER A 441 -9.45 -21.63 -2.14
N LEU A 442 -9.62 -21.50 -3.46
CA LEU A 442 -10.78 -22.01 -4.19
C LEU A 442 -10.86 -23.54 -4.09
N TYR A 443 -9.74 -24.25 -4.30
CA TYR A 443 -9.71 -25.71 -4.14
C TYR A 443 -10.01 -26.14 -2.70
N ALA A 444 -9.45 -25.47 -1.70
CA ALA A 444 -9.75 -25.77 -0.29
C ALA A 444 -11.24 -25.56 0.04
N GLY A 445 -11.83 -24.45 -0.41
CA GLY A 445 -13.27 -24.19 -0.26
C GLY A 445 -14.14 -25.22 -0.99
N GLY A 446 -13.74 -25.62 -2.20
CA GLY A 446 -14.37 -26.68 -2.98
C GLY A 446 -14.31 -28.05 -2.27
N MET A 447 -13.17 -28.41 -1.68
CA MET A 447 -13.02 -29.64 -0.92
C MET A 447 -13.89 -29.64 0.34
N LEU A 448 -13.89 -28.53 1.10
CA LEU A 448 -14.71 -28.39 2.31
C LEU A 448 -16.21 -28.47 2.02
N SER A 449 -16.66 -27.80 0.96
CA SER A 449 -18.06 -27.87 0.51
C SER A 449 -18.40 -29.29 0.05
N GLY A 450 -17.55 -29.96 -0.73
CA GLY A 450 -17.73 -31.37 -1.12
C GLY A 450 -17.80 -32.35 0.07
N LEU A 451 -16.94 -32.16 1.08
CA LEU A 451 -16.95 -32.94 2.32
C LEU A 451 -18.23 -32.72 3.11
N SER A 452 -18.65 -31.46 3.26
CA SER A 452 -19.90 -31.11 3.95
C SER A 452 -21.13 -31.73 3.26
N LEU A 453 -21.16 -31.72 1.92
CA LEU A 453 -22.20 -32.34 1.12
C LEU A 453 -22.20 -33.86 1.29
N SER A 454 -21.02 -34.48 1.31
CA SER A 454 -20.86 -35.91 1.51
C SER A 454 -21.33 -36.36 2.91
N ILE A 455 -20.99 -35.60 3.95
CA ILE A 455 -21.46 -35.82 5.33
C ILE A 455 -22.98 -35.69 5.41
N LEU A 456 -23.55 -34.66 4.77
CA LEU A 456 -24.99 -34.43 4.73
C LEU A 456 -25.71 -35.60 4.03
N LEU A 457 -25.21 -36.02 2.86
CA LEU A 457 -25.74 -37.16 2.11
C LEU A 457 -25.65 -38.45 2.93
N PHE A 458 -24.55 -38.69 3.63
CA PHE A 458 -24.39 -39.83 4.52
C PHE A 458 -25.41 -39.80 5.67
N PHE A 459 -25.65 -38.63 6.28
CA PHE A 459 -26.65 -38.45 7.33
C PHE A 459 -28.06 -38.75 6.81
N ILE A 460 -28.42 -38.20 5.65
CA ILE A 460 -29.71 -38.44 4.99
C ILE A 460 -29.88 -39.95 4.71
N PHE A 461 -28.84 -40.60 4.17
CA PHE A 461 -28.85 -42.03 3.88
C PHE A 461 -29.03 -42.87 5.16
N ARG A 462 -28.26 -42.57 6.22
CA ARG A 462 -28.36 -43.26 7.51
C ARG A 462 -29.74 -43.09 8.14
N GLN A 463 -30.33 -41.89 8.04
CA GLN A 463 -31.67 -41.61 8.55
C GLN A 463 -32.74 -42.39 7.77
N ARG A 464 -32.60 -42.50 6.44
CA ARG A 464 -33.46 -43.37 5.60
C ARG A 464 -33.36 -44.83 6.02
N LEU A 465 -32.16 -45.37 6.22
CA LEU A 465 -31.97 -46.75 6.69
C LEU A 465 -32.65 -47.00 8.05
N LYS A 466 -32.48 -46.07 9.01
CA LYS A 466 -33.13 -46.19 10.33
C LYS A 466 -34.65 -46.15 10.22
N LYS A 467 -35.20 -45.27 9.38
CA LYS A 467 -36.65 -45.17 9.12
C LYS A 467 -37.19 -46.45 8.48
N ASN A 468 -36.49 -47.00 7.48
CA ASN A 468 -36.87 -48.26 6.82
C ASN A 468 -36.89 -49.44 7.80
N LYS A 469 -35.85 -49.58 8.65
CA LYS A 469 -35.80 -50.62 9.67
C LYS A 469 -36.93 -50.49 10.70
N SER A 470 -37.30 -49.26 11.07
CA SER A 470 -38.45 -49.03 11.95
C SER A 470 -39.78 -49.39 11.29
N ASN A 471 -39.95 -49.12 10.00
CA ASN A 471 -41.15 -49.48 9.26
C ASN A 471 -41.31 -51.00 9.14
N GLN A 472 -40.22 -51.73 8.87
CA GLN A 472 -40.23 -53.20 8.86
C GLN A 472 -40.66 -53.79 10.20
N ARG A 473 -40.10 -53.31 11.33
CA ARG A 473 -40.50 -53.78 12.66
C ARG A 473 -41.99 -53.60 12.95
N LYS A 474 -42.56 -52.46 12.56
CA LYS A 474 -43.99 -52.19 12.71
C LYS A 474 -44.84 -53.17 11.90
N LEU A 475 -44.38 -53.54 10.71
CA LEU A 475 -45.07 -54.49 9.84
C LEU A 475 -45.01 -55.93 10.42
N ASP A 476 -43.87 -56.35 10.94
CA ASP A 476 -43.70 -57.66 11.59
C ASP A 476 -44.58 -57.82 12.83
N GLU A 477 -44.74 -56.77 13.64
CA GLU A 477 -45.63 -56.78 14.81
C GLU A 477 -47.11 -56.93 14.42
N LEU A 478 -47.54 -56.30 13.32
CA LEU A 478 -48.89 -56.45 12.79
C LEU A 478 -49.14 -57.89 12.33
N TYR A 479 -48.24 -58.49 11.55
CA TYR A 479 -48.37 -59.87 11.10
C TYR A 479 -48.42 -60.87 12.27
N LYS A 480 -47.64 -60.66 13.33
CA LYS A 480 -47.69 -61.51 14.53
C LYS A 480 -49.04 -61.45 15.24
N LYS A 481 -49.67 -60.28 15.32
CA LYS A 481 -51.02 -60.15 15.91
C LYS A 481 -52.06 -60.90 15.08
N GLU A 482 -51.98 -60.81 13.76
CA GLU A 482 -52.90 -61.47 12.83
C GLU A 482 -52.79 -63.00 12.88
N ILE A 483 -51.56 -63.55 12.87
CA ILE A 483 -51.33 -65.00 12.99
C ILE A 483 -51.88 -65.52 14.33
N LYS A 484 -51.66 -64.79 15.43
CA LYS A 484 -52.15 -65.19 16.76
C LYS A 484 -53.69 -65.21 16.82
N TYR A 485 -54.34 -64.28 16.14
CA TYR A 485 -55.80 -64.26 16.01
C TYR A 485 -56.31 -65.48 15.24
N LYS A 486 -55.70 -65.79 14.08
CA LYS A 486 -56.06 -66.95 13.24
C LYS A 486 -55.81 -68.30 13.91
N GLN A 487 -54.75 -68.43 14.70
CA GLN A 487 -54.48 -69.66 15.47
C GLN A 487 -55.56 -69.92 16.54
N LYS A 488 -56.06 -68.86 17.18
CA LYS A 488 -57.11 -68.98 18.20
C LYS A 488 -58.45 -69.41 17.59
N GLU A 489 -58.76 -68.91 16.40
CA GLU A 489 -59.91 -69.30 15.58
C GLU A 489 -59.84 -70.79 15.19
N LEU A 490 -58.69 -71.25 14.68
CA LEU A 490 -58.49 -72.64 14.27
C LEU A 490 -58.54 -73.63 15.43
N ALA A 491 -57.90 -73.32 16.57
CA ALA A 491 -57.90 -74.19 17.74
C ALA A 491 -59.33 -74.45 18.28
N SER A 492 -60.18 -73.43 18.23
CA SER A 492 -61.59 -73.56 18.62
C SER A 492 -62.36 -74.51 17.70
N LEU A 493 -62.17 -74.37 16.38
CA LEU A 493 -62.78 -75.26 15.39
C LEU A 493 -62.32 -76.72 15.55
N THR A 494 -61.04 -76.93 15.89
CA THR A 494 -60.47 -78.26 16.12
C THR A 494 -61.08 -78.95 17.35
N VAL A 495 -61.26 -78.24 18.46
CA VAL A 495 -61.92 -78.78 19.67
C VAL A 495 -63.37 -79.18 19.37
N HIS A 496 -64.08 -78.36 18.59
CA HIS A 496 -65.46 -78.64 18.19
C HIS A 496 -65.54 -79.88 17.27
N LEU A 497 -64.62 -80.03 16.32
CA LEU A 497 -64.56 -81.21 15.45
C LEU A 497 -64.21 -82.49 16.23
N ALA A 498 -63.29 -82.40 17.21
CA ALA A 498 -62.92 -83.52 18.07
C ALA A 498 -64.12 -84.04 18.87
N HIS A 499 -64.90 -83.13 19.48
CA HIS A 499 -66.13 -83.48 20.22
C HIS A 499 -67.19 -84.15 19.34
N LYS A 500 -67.34 -83.71 18.08
CA LYS A 500 -68.31 -84.30 17.15
C LYS A 500 -67.90 -85.71 16.72
N ASN A 501 -66.60 -85.94 16.51
CA ASN A 501 -66.07 -87.24 16.12
C ASN A 501 -66.14 -88.25 17.27
N THR A 502 -65.81 -87.87 18.51
CA THR A 502 -65.94 -88.75 19.67
C THR A 502 -67.40 -89.15 19.91
N PHE A 503 -68.34 -88.21 19.81
CA PHE A 503 -69.76 -88.55 19.90
C PHE A 503 -70.21 -89.55 18.82
N THR A 504 -69.75 -89.36 17.58
CA THR A 504 -70.12 -90.26 16.47
C THR A 504 -69.53 -91.66 16.69
N GLN A 505 -68.33 -91.75 17.25
CA GLN A 505 -67.70 -93.01 17.65
C GLN A 505 -68.48 -93.71 18.77
N ASP A 506 -68.81 -92.99 19.85
CA ASP A 506 -69.58 -93.53 20.97
C ASP A 506 -70.96 -94.05 20.50
N LEU A 507 -71.61 -93.32 19.59
CA LEU A 507 -72.89 -93.73 18.99
C LEU A 507 -72.74 -94.99 18.10
N MET A 508 -71.67 -95.07 17.31
CA MET A 508 -71.38 -96.25 16.49
C MET A 508 -71.09 -97.48 17.36
N GLU A 509 -70.40 -97.31 18.48
CA GLU A 509 -70.09 -98.39 19.42
C GLU A 509 -71.36 -98.89 20.13
N ASP A 510 -72.19 -97.98 20.64
CA ASP A 510 -73.48 -98.31 21.26
C ASP A 510 -74.44 -99.01 20.27
N LEU A 511 -74.46 -98.60 19.00
CA LEU A 511 -75.26 -99.24 17.94
C LEU A 511 -74.74 -100.65 17.59
N LYS A 512 -73.43 -100.87 17.67
CA LYS A 512 -72.80 -102.16 17.39
C LYS A 512 -73.06 -103.15 18.53
N GLU A 513 -72.99 -102.70 19.78
CA GLU A 513 -73.30 -103.52 20.95
C GLU A 513 -74.77 -103.98 20.99
N LEU A 514 -75.67 -103.19 20.39
CA LEU A 514 -77.10 -103.49 20.23
C LEU A 514 -77.38 -104.58 19.18
N LYS A 515 -76.50 -104.71 18.18
CA LYS A 515 -76.56 -105.76 17.15
C LYS A 515 -76.17 -107.14 17.70
N ASP A 516 -75.23 -107.17 18.64
CA ASP A 516 -74.60 -108.42 19.09
C ASP A 516 -75.29 -109.05 20.33
N ASN A 517 -76.14 -108.31 21.07
CA ASN A 517 -76.86 -108.81 22.25
C ASN A 517 -78.35 -108.42 22.27
N PRO A 518 -79.25 -109.21 21.61
CA PRO A 518 -80.68 -108.90 21.51
C PRO A 518 -81.42 -108.79 22.85
N GLU A 519 -80.94 -109.48 23.90
CA GLU A 519 -81.56 -109.49 25.23
C GLU A 519 -81.39 -108.17 25.99
N LYS A 520 -80.42 -107.30 25.60
CA LYS A 520 -80.18 -105.99 26.24
C LYS A 520 -80.84 -104.81 25.52
N PHE A 521 -81.65 -105.08 24.48
CA PHE A 521 -82.28 -104.07 23.62
C PHE A 521 -82.92 -102.93 24.41
N LYS A 522 -83.68 -103.24 25.46
CA LYS A 522 -84.45 -102.24 26.21
C LYS A 522 -83.59 -101.26 27.02
N LEU A 523 -82.40 -101.67 27.48
CA LEU A 523 -81.48 -100.83 28.25
C LEU A 523 -80.62 -99.96 27.31
N GLN A 524 -80.04 -100.57 26.28
CA GLN A 524 -79.18 -99.87 25.32
C GLN A 524 -79.97 -98.90 24.44
N PHE A 525 -81.18 -99.26 24.02
CA PHE A 525 -82.08 -98.33 23.32
C PHE A 525 -82.44 -97.11 24.18
N ARG A 526 -82.55 -97.29 25.50
CA ARG A 526 -82.80 -96.18 26.45
C ARG A 526 -81.57 -95.30 26.65
N ARG A 527 -80.36 -95.87 26.59
CA ARG A 527 -79.07 -95.15 26.66
C ARG A 527 -78.81 -94.35 25.38
N ILE A 528 -79.04 -94.95 24.21
CA ILE A 528 -79.02 -94.26 22.91
C ILE A 528 -80.08 -93.14 22.88
N LEU A 529 -81.30 -93.37 23.38
CA LEU A 529 -82.31 -92.31 23.53
C LEU A 529 -81.87 -91.19 24.48
N LEU A 530 -81.12 -91.49 25.54
CA LEU A 530 -80.57 -90.52 26.48
C LEU A 530 -79.40 -89.74 25.87
N LEU A 531 -78.51 -90.38 25.12
CA LEU A 531 -77.40 -89.74 24.40
C LEU A 531 -77.91 -88.87 23.26
N LEU A 532 -78.90 -89.36 22.51
CA LEU A 532 -79.61 -88.55 21.50
C LEU A 532 -80.37 -87.39 22.14
N LYS A 533 -81.03 -87.56 23.30
CA LYS A 533 -81.65 -86.44 24.04
C LYS A 533 -80.62 -85.45 24.61
N LYS A 534 -79.44 -85.92 25.01
CA LYS A 534 -78.35 -85.07 25.53
C LYS A 534 -77.70 -84.25 24.41
N GLN A 535 -77.55 -84.84 23.22
CA GLN A 535 -77.16 -84.15 21.99
C GLN A 535 -78.23 -83.14 21.53
N ASN A 536 -79.52 -83.48 21.68
CA ASN A 536 -80.66 -82.61 21.32
C ASN A 536 -81.03 -81.55 22.38
N SER A 537 -80.13 -81.24 23.33
CA SER A 537 -80.32 -80.07 24.19
C SER A 537 -79.92 -78.79 23.45
N ASP A 538 -80.73 -78.42 22.45
CA ASP A 538 -80.56 -77.28 21.52
C ASP A 538 -80.32 -75.91 22.18
N ASP A 539 -80.55 -75.81 23.50
CA ASP A 539 -80.46 -74.57 24.26
C ASP A 539 -79.08 -74.31 24.88
N LYS A 540 -78.27 -75.33 25.20
CA LYS A 540 -76.93 -75.09 25.79
C LYS A 540 -75.89 -74.60 24.76
N ASP A 541 -75.96 -75.13 23.54
CA ASP A 541 -75.07 -74.70 22.45
C ASP A 541 -75.45 -73.31 21.92
N TRP A 542 -76.74 -72.93 22.04
CA TRP A 542 -77.20 -71.57 21.73
C TRP A 542 -76.69 -70.55 22.74
N GLU A 543 -76.80 -70.82 24.05
CA GLU A 543 -76.31 -69.91 25.07
C GLU A 543 -74.79 -69.71 25.01
N LEU A 544 -74.03 -70.77 24.71
CA LEU A 544 -72.59 -70.68 24.49
C LEU A 544 -72.26 -69.87 23.21
N PHE A 545 -72.94 -70.15 22.10
CA PHE A 545 -72.80 -69.36 20.87
C PHE A 545 -73.14 -67.88 21.13
N LYS A 546 -74.23 -67.60 21.84
CA LYS A 546 -74.72 -66.25 22.11
C LYS A 546 -73.73 -65.44 22.94
N ALA A 547 -73.14 -66.04 23.97
CA ALA A 547 -72.10 -65.40 24.78
C ALA A 547 -70.87 -65.00 23.95
N TYR A 548 -70.37 -65.88 23.07
CA TYR A 548 -69.22 -65.56 22.20
C TYR A 548 -69.57 -64.61 21.06
N PHE A 549 -70.78 -64.74 20.50
CA PHE A 549 -71.25 -63.91 19.41
C PHE A 549 -71.44 -62.45 19.86
N ALA A 550 -71.96 -62.21 21.08
CA ALA A 550 -72.07 -60.88 21.67
C ALA A 550 -70.68 -60.20 21.80
N ASP A 551 -69.67 -60.94 22.25
CA ASP A 551 -68.30 -60.45 22.46
C ASP A 551 -67.59 -60.05 21.14
N VAL A 552 -67.87 -60.77 20.05
CA VAL A 552 -67.27 -60.51 18.72
C VAL A 552 -68.06 -59.48 17.91
N HIS A 553 -69.37 -59.41 18.11
CA HIS A 553 -70.27 -58.55 17.33
C HIS A 553 -70.87 -57.39 18.12
N ASN A 554 -70.17 -56.93 19.16
CA ASN A 554 -70.52 -55.73 19.95
C ASN A 554 -71.96 -55.75 20.46
N ASP A 555 -72.32 -56.77 21.26
CA ASP A 555 -73.63 -56.92 21.90
C ASP A 555 -74.80 -56.82 20.90
N PHE A 556 -74.67 -57.52 19.77
CA PHE A 556 -75.62 -57.48 18.66
C PHE A 556 -77.06 -57.80 19.09
N ASP A 557 -77.25 -58.75 20.00
CA ASP A 557 -78.55 -59.11 20.53
C ASP A 557 -79.20 -57.95 21.31
N ASN A 558 -78.42 -57.23 22.12
CA ASN A 558 -78.87 -56.03 22.81
C ASN A 558 -79.24 -54.90 21.84
N LYS A 559 -78.45 -54.69 20.78
CA LYS A 559 -78.76 -53.69 19.73
C LYS A 559 -80.03 -54.06 18.96
N LEU A 560 -80.20 -55.33 18.64
CA LEU A 560 -81.39 -55.82 17.94
C LEU A 560 -82.65 -55.71 18.83
N ARG A 561 -82.53 -56.00 20.12
CA ARG A 561 -83.59 -55.79 21.13
C ARG A 561 -83.90 -54.31 21.38
N ALA A 562 -82.91 -53.43 21.32
CA ALA A 562 -83.10 -51.98 21.46
C ALA A 562 -83.91 -51.39 20.29
N ILE A 563 -83.75 -51.95 19.09
CA ILE A 563 -84.52 -51.57 17.91
C ILE A 563 -85.90 -52.23 17.90
N TYR A 564 -85.99 -53.48 18.40
CA TYR A 564 -87.25 -54.23 18.45
C TYR A 564 -87.40 -55.05 19.74
N ALA A 565 -88.16 -54.51 20.69
CA ALA A 565 -88.28 -55.05 22.04
C ALA A 565 -88.95 -56.45 22.11
N ASP A 566 -89.90 -56.74 21.22
CA ASP A 566 -90.66 -58.00 21.20
C ASP A 566 -90.02 -59.10 20.32
N ILE A 567 -88.71 -59.03 20.07
CA ILE A 567 -88.00 -60.06 19.30
C ILE A 567 -87.87 -61.36 20.10
N THR A 568 -88.22 -62.48 19.48
CA THR A 568 -88.10 -63.81 20.10
C THR A 568 -86.67 -64.37 19.97
N GLU A 569 -86.26 -65.25 20.88
CA GLU A 569 -84.93 -65.88 20.83
C GLU A 569 -84.67 -66.64 19.52
N LYS A 570 -85.70 -67.28 18.94
CA LYS A 570 -85.57 -67.95 17.63
C LYS A 570 -85.30 -66.96 16.49
N GLU A 571 -85.82 -65.74 16.59
CA GLU A 571 -85.59 -64.67 15.61
C GLU A 571 -84.19 -64.05 15.78
N ILE A 572 -83.71 -63.88 17.02
CA ILE A 572 -82.31 -63.47 17.29
C ILE A 572 -81.35 -64.53 16.73
N ARG A 573 -81.64 -65.81 16.95
CA ARG A 573 -80.85 -66.93 16.41
C ARG A 573 -80.78 -66.92 14.89
N LEU A 574 -81.91 -66.69 14.23
CA LEU A 574 -81.94 -66.52 12.78
C LEU A 574 -81.14 -65.27 12.32
N ALA A 575 -81.26 -64.15 13.03
CA ALA A 575 -80.55 -62.91 12.70
C ALA A 575 -79.02 -63.05 12.87
N ALA A 576 -78.57 -63.74 13.91
CA ALA A 576 -77.16 -63.99 14.16
C ALA A 576 -76.51 -64.82 13.05
N PHE A 577 -77.17 -65.91 12.60
CA PHE A 577 -76.65 -66.71 11.50
C PHE A 577 -76.66 -65.96 10.16
N LEU A 578 -77.63 -65.07 9.95
CA LEU A 578 -77.67 -64.19 8.79
C LEU A 578 -76.51 -63.17 8.78
N ARG A 579 -76.19 -62.59 9.94
CA ARG A 579 -75.04 -61.69 10.10
C ARG A 579 -73.70 -62.39 9.88
N MET A 580 -73.65 -63.69 10.15
CA MET A 580 -72.49 -64.52 9.80
C MET A 580 -72.47 -64.93 8.32
N ASN A 581 -73.39 -64.40 7.51
CA ASN A 581 -73.55 -64.69 6.08
C ASN A 581 -73.83 -66.16 5.76
N LEU A 582 -74.43 -66.94 6.67
CA LEU A 582 -74.84 -68.31 6.35
C LEU A 582 -75.96 -68.31 5.32
N SER A 583 -75.86 -69.23 4.36
CA SER A 583 -76.88 -69.45 3.34
C SER A 583 -78.15 -70.03 3.96
N THR A 584 -79.28 -69.83 3.27
CA THR A 584 -80.58 -70.39 3.69
C THR A 584 -80.52 -71.92 3.85
N LYS A 585 -79.72 -72.63 3.03
CA LYS A 585 -79.56 -74.09 3.11
C LYS A 585 -78.79 -74.51 4.36
N GLU A 586 -77.75 -73.77 4.73
CA GLU A 586 -76.95 -74.04 5.93
C GLU A 586 -77.76 -73.76 7.20
N ILE A 587 -78.48 -72.63 7.25
CA ILE A 587 -79.37 -72.31 8.37
C ILE A 587 -80.47 -73.37 8.51
N ALA A 588 -81.05 -73.83 7.41
CA ALA A 588 -82.08 -74.87 7.43
C ALA A 588 -81.56 -76.21 7.98
N ALA A 589 -80.34 -76.58 7.62
CA ALA A 589 -79.66 -77.75 8.19
C ALA A 589 -79.40 -77.60 9.70
N ILE A 590 -79.00 -76.41 10.15
CA ILE A 590 -78.75 -76.12 11.58
C ILE A 590 -80.04 -76.17 12.40
N PHE A 591 -81.13 -75.61 11.89
CA PHE A 591 -82.44 -75.64 12.56
C PHE A 591 -83.20 -76.97 12.38
N ASN A 592 -82.65 -77.91 11.60
CA ASN A 592 -83.31 -79.15 11.20
C ASN A 592 -84.73 -78.93 10.63
N VAL A 593 -84.87 -77.97 9.72
CA VAL A 593 -86.12 -77.63 9.05
C VAL A 593 -85.91 -77.53 7.54
N LEU A 594 -86.99 -77.54 6.76
CA LEU A 594 -86.92 -77.32 5.32
C LEU A 594 -86.40 -75.90 4.98
N PRO A 595 -85.59 -75.71 3.92
CA PRO A 595 -85.11 -74.40 3.49
C PRO A 595 -86.22 -73.35 3.30
N ASP A 596 -87.38 -73.77 2.82
CA ASP A 596 -88.57 -72.92 2.69
C ASP A 596 -89.07 -72.35 4.02
N SER A 597 -88.94 -73.10 5.12
CA SER A 597 -89.28 -72.63 6.45
C SER A 597 -88.38 -71.49 6.90
N ILE A 598 -87.10 -71.53 6.53
CA ILE A 598 -86.15 -70.43 6.81
C ILE A 598 -86.46 -69.22 5.93
N LEU A 599 -86.79 -69.39 4.64
CA LEU A 599 -87.19 -68.27 3.77
C LEU A 599 -88.42 -67.54 4.33
N LYS A 600 -89.43 -68.29 4.78
CA LYS A 600 -90.62 -67.73 5.44
C LYS A 600 -90.27 -67.00 6.73
N SER A 601 -89.36 -67.55 7.55
CA SER A 601 -88.90 -66.90 8.78
C SER A 601 -88.08 -65.63 8.50
N LYS A 602 -87.23 -65.61 7.46
CA LYS A 602 -86.52 -64.41 6.99
C LYS A 602 -87.48 -63.32 6.56
N TYR A 603 -88.50 -63.67 5.78
CA TYR A 603 -89.53 -62.73 5.34
C TYR A 603 -90.32 -62.17 6.53
N ARG A 604 -90.70 -63.01 7.50
CA ARG A 604 -91.37 -62.57 8.74
C ARG A 604 -90.48 -61.63 9.54
N LEU A 605 -89.20 -61.96 9.73
CA LEU A 605 -88.24 -61.12 10.43
C LEU A 605 -88.04 -59.77 9.73
N LYS A 606 -87.89 -59.76 8.40
CA LYS A 606 -87.78 -58.52 7.61
C LYS A 606 -89.02 -57.62 7.77
N LYS A 607 -90.22 -58.21 7.73
CA LYS A 607 -91.49 -57.49 7.95
C LYS A 607 -91.60 -56.97 9.39
N LYS A 608 -91.15 -57.74 10.38
CA LYS A 608 -91.21 -57.41 11.81
C LYS A 608 -90.22 -56.28 12.18
N LEU A 609 -89.06 -56.24 11.52
CA LEU A 609 -88.07 -55.16 11.62
C LEU A 609 -88.43 -53.91 10.80
N ASN A 610 -89.61 -53.90 10.16
CA ASN A 610 -90.11 -52.77 9.35
C ASN A 610 -89.16 -52.28 8.25
N LEU A 611 -88.36 -53.19 7.67
CA LEU A 611 -87.38 -52.84 6.64
C LEU A 611 -88.06 -52.60 5.30
N ASN A 612 -87.69 -51.51 4.62
CA ASN A 612 -88.17 -51.16 3.28
C ASN A 612 -87.96 -52.30 2.27
N LYS A 613 -88.82 -52.37 1.23
CA LYS A 613 -88.79 -53.45 0.24
C LYS A 613 -87.40 -53.63 -0.39
N ASP A 614 -86.65 -52.55 -0.58
CA ASP A 614 -85.36 -52.50 -1.26
C ASP A 614 -84.15 -52.78 -0.35
N MET A 615 -84.32 -52.84 0.98
CA MET A 615 -83.22 -53.16 1.90
C MET A 615 -83.03 -54.66 2.04
N ASP A 616 -81.81 -55.14 1.81
CA ASP A 616 -81.44 -56.53 2.06
C ASP A 616 -81.30 -56.79 3.57
N LEU A 617 -81.92 -57.87 4.05
CA LEU A 617 -81.95 -58.22 5.47
C LEU A 617 -80.55 -58.55 5.99
N GLY A 618 -79.72 -59.25 5.21
CA GLY A 618 -78.35 -59.58 5.61
C GLY A 618 -77.48 -58.33 5.74
N SER A 619 -77.57 -57.42 4.77
CA SER A 619 -76.84 -56.16 4.75
C SER A 619 -77.22 -55.25 5.93
N PHE A 620 -78.51 -55.15 6.26
CA PHE A 620 -78.97 -54.44 7.46
C PHE A 620 -78.43 -55.08 8.74
N LEU A 621 -78.55 -56.40 8.88
CA LEU A 621 -78.07 -57.10 10.06
C LEU A 621 -76.54 -57.05 10.20
N ASN A 622 -75.77 -56.87 9.12
CA ASN A 622 -74.33 -56.62 9.16
C ASN A 622 -73.96 -55.20 9.59
N SER A 623 -74.90 -54.25 9.50
CA SER A 623 -74.68 -52.85 9.88
C SER A 623 -74.90 -52.54 11.37
N LEU A 624 -75.60 -53.42 12.10
CA LEU A 624 -75.76 -53.35 13.56
C LEU A 624 -74.43 -53.61 14.30
#